data_AF-A0A8S1JBD4-F1
#
_entry.id   AF-A0A8S1JBD4-F1
#
_cell.length_a   1.000
_cell.length_b   1.000
_cell.length_c   1.000
_cell.angle_alpha   90.00
_cell.angle_beta   90.00
_cell.angle_gamma   90.00
#
_symmetry.space_group_name_H-M   'P 1'
#
loop_
_entity.id
_entity.type
_entity.pdbx_description
1 polymer ?
#
loop_
_entity_poly.entity_id
_entity_poly.type
_entity_poly.pdbx_seq_one_letter_code
_entity_poly.pdbx_strand_id
1 'polypeptide(L)'
;MSPRGFAVFKPMAASVPAASGSMAAGDLQNGVAGRPVPLHSAAHTSRAWEFFRKLGSPKYWVAPMVDQSELPFRLLCQQYGATGAYTPMLHSRLFAESRKYRCAGYF
;
A
#
# COMPACT_ATOMS: atom_id res chain seq x y z
N MET A 1 23.32 -21.52 22.34
CA MET A 1 22.64 -20.69 21.32
C MET A 1 21.35 -20.14 21.91
N SER A 2 21.32 -18.86 22.30
CA SER A 2 20.12 -18.21 22.82
C SER A 2 19.32 -17.60 21.64
N PRO A 3 18.00 -17.80 21.55
CA PRO A 3 17.19 -17.16 20.52
C PRO A 3 17.08 -15.66 20.83
N ARG A 4 17.62 -14.82 19.94
CA ARG A 4 17.47 -13.36 20.03
C ARG A 4 15.99 -13.02 19.90
N GLY A 5 15.45 -12.39 20.95
CA GLY A 5 14.05 -12.02 21.06
C GLY A 5 13.60 -11.15 19.89
N PHE A 6 12.54 -11.59 19.22
CA PHE A 6 11.73 -10.75 18.36
C PHE A 6 10.99 -9.75 19.26
N ALA A 7 11.34 -8.47 19.16
CA ALA A 7 10.63 -7.41 19.85
C ALA A 7 9.20 -7.32 19.30
N VAL A 8 8.23 -7.80 20.08
CA VAL A 8 6.80 -7.58 19.85
C VAL A 8 6.52 -6.09 20.09
N PHE A 9 6.52 -5.30 19.01
CA PHE A 9 6.12 -3.89 19.10
C PHE A 9 4.60 -3.81 19.31
N LYS A 10 4.22 -3.64 20.58
CA LYS A 10 2.86 -3.44 21.09
C LYS A 10 2.26 -2.18 20.45
N PRO A 11 1.11 -2.25 19.74
CA PRO A 11 0.48 -1.05 19.23
C PRO A 11 -0.17 -0.31 20.41
N MET A 12 0.31 0.92 20.64
CA MET A 12 -0.28 1.85 21.59
C MET A 12 -1.61 2.34 21.00
N ALA A 13 -2.70 2.11 21.73
CA ALA A 13 -4.04 2.51 21.34
C ALA A 13 -4.13 4.03 21.22
N ALA A 14 -4.27 4.53 19.99
CA ALA A 14 -4.67 5.91 19.74
C ALA A 14 -6.20 5.95 19.62
N SER A 15 -6.88 6.39 20.68
CA SER A 15 -8.28 6.78 20.62
C SER A 15 -8.40 8.09 19.86
N VAL A 16 -8.74 8.01 18.57
CA VAL A 16 -9.06 9.18 17.75
C VAL A 16 -10.47 9.66 18.13
N PRO A 17 -10.66 10.93 18.52
CA PRO A 17 -11.99 11.46 18.83
C PRO A 17 -12.77 11.72 17.54
N ALA A 18 -14.07 11.47 17.58
CA ALA A 18 -15.00 11.77 16.50
C ALA A 18 -15.13 13.29 16.32
N ALA A 19 -14.54 13.84 15.25
CA ALA A 19 -14.74 15.23 14.86
C ALA A 19 -15.99 15.36 13.97
N SER A 20 -17.11 15.71 14.58
CA SER A 20 -18.28 16.28 13.90
C SER A 20 -18.02 17.77 13.64
N GLY A 21 -17.80 18.15 12.38
CA GLY A 21 -17.65 19.54 11.96
C GLY A 21 -18.30 19.77 10.59
N SER A 22 -19.47 20.38 10.59
CA SER A 22 -20.17 20.90 9.40
C SER A 22 -19.56 22.24 9.03
N MET A 23 -18.97 22.38 7.84
CA MET A 23 -18.69 23.70 7.24
C MET A 23 -19.06 23.71 5.76
N ALA A 24 -19.60 24.86 5.37
CA ALA A 24 -20.42 25.12 4.19
C ALA A 24 -19.68 24.95 2.85
N ALA A 25 -20.46 24.54 1.84
CA ALA A 25 -20.08 24.56 0.44
C ALA A 25 -20.02 26.01 -0.06
N GLY A 26 -18.86 26.41 -0.56
CA GLY A 26 -18.62 27.67 -1.25
C GLY A 26 -17.63 27.42 -2.40
N ASP A 27 -18.01 27.93 -3.57
CA ASP A 27 -17.54 27.59 -4.91
C ASP A 27 -16.07 27.93 -5.23
N LEU A 28 -15.48 27.14 -6.15
CA LEU A 28 -14.54 27.61 -7.18
C LEU A 28 -14.44 26.58 -8.31
N GLN A 29 -15.06 26.92 -9.44
CA GLN A 29 -15.05 26.20 -10.70
C GLN A 29 -13.69 26.32 -11.38
N ASN A 30 -13.12 25.19 -11.84
CA ASN A 30 -12.23 25.15 -13.00
C ASN A 30 -12.38 23.80 -13.71
N GLY A 31 -12.65 23.87 -15.02
CA GLY A 31 -13.20 22.79 -15.82
C GLY A 31 -12.24 21.65 -16.17
N VAL A 32 -12.60 20.46 -15.70
CA VAL A 32 -12.80 19.23 -16.47
C VAL A 32 -14.06 18.63 -15.86
N ALA A 33 -14.97 18.04 -16.63
CA ALA A 33 -16.11 17.30 -16.08
C ALA A 33 -15.63 16.01 -15.39
N GLY A 34 -14.89 16.16 -14.29
CA GLY A 34 -14.51 15.10 -13.39
C GLY A 34 -15.74 14.74 -12.58
N ARG A 35 -16.25 13.52 -12.78
CA ARG A 35 -17.21 12.90 -11.88
C ARG A 35 -16.76 13.18 -10.44
N PRO A 36 -17.63 13.65 -9.52
CA PRO A 36 -17.23 13.81 -8.14
C PRO A 36 -16.87 12.43 -7.62
N VAL A 37 -15.57 12.14 -7.55
CA VAL A 37 -15.06 10.99 -6.83
C VAL A 37 -15.31 11.30 -5.37
N PRO A 38 -16.23 10.59 -4.70
CA PRO A 38 -16.40 10.79 -3.27
C PRO A 38 -15.02 10.58 -2.64
N LEU A 39 -14.53 11.52 -1.84
CA LEU A 39 -13.22 11.47 -1.17
C LEU A 39 -13.16 10.38 -0.07
N HIS A 40 -13.93 9.30 -0.24
CA HIS A 40 -14.29 8.22 0.67
C HIS A 40 -15.35 8.65 1.69
N SER A 41 -16.49 7.95 1.69
CA SER A 41 -17.51 8.12 2.72
C SER A 41 -16.99 7.55 4.05
N ALA A 42 -17.46 8.08 5.18
CA ALA A 42 -17.10 7.54 6.50
C ALA A 42 -17.34 6.03 6.61
N ALA A 43 -18.40 5.53 5.95
CA ALA A 43 -18.69 4.10 5.86
C ALA A 43 -17.62 3.30 5.09
N HIS A 44 -17.06 3.86 4.00
CA HIS A 44 -15.98 3.22 3.24
C HIS A 44 -14.70 3.10 4.07
N THR A 45 -14.32 4.16 4.78
CA THR A 45 -13.11 4.19 5.63
C THR A 45 -13.18 3.14 6.75
N SER A 46 -14.33 3.02 7.43
CA SER A 46 -14.51 2.01 8.49
C SER A 46 -14.37 0.58 7.96
N ARG A 47 -14.97 0.28 6.80
CA ARG A 47 -14.87 -1.05 6.16
C ARG A 47 -13.44 -1.38 5.73
N ALA A 48 -12.70 -0.39 5.22
CA ALA A 48 -11.29 -0.57 4.85
C ALA A 48 -10.42 -0.90 6.08
N TRP A 49 -10.62 -0.21 7.20
CA TRP A 49 -9.88 -0.48 8.44
C TRP A 49 -10.26 -1.81 9.10
N GLU A 50 -11.51 -2.24 9.03
CA GLU A 50 -11.91 -3.59 9.46
C GLU A 50 -11.24 -4.67 8.62
N PHE A 51 -11.20 -4.49 7.30
CA PHE A 51 -10.52 -5.42 6.39
C PHE A 51 -9.02 -5.50 6.67
N PHE A 52 -8.34 -4.36 6.85
CA PHE A 52 -6.91 -4.33 7.20
C PHE A 52 -6.60 -5.06 8.51
N ARG A 53 -7.48 -4.91 9.51
CA ARG A 53 -7.35 -5.63 10.79
C ARG A 53 -7.57 -7.13 10.63
N LYS A 54 -8.52 -7.56 9.80
CA LYS A 54 -8.76 -8.99 9.47
C LYS A 54 -7.56 -9.65 8.79
N LEU A 55 -6.78 -8.90 7.98
CA LEU A 55 -5.56 -9.37 7.35
C LEU A 55 -4.35 -9.50 8.30
N GLY A 56 -4.53 -9.24 9.60
CA GLY A 56 -3.44 -9.33 10.58
C GLY A 56 -2.57 -8.08 10.68
N SER A 57 -3.00 -6.95 10.09
CA SER A 57 -2.29 -5.65 10.15
C SER A 57 -0.81 -5.76 9.74
N PRO A 58 -0.52 -6.11 8.47
CA PRO A 58 0.84 -6.35 7.99
C PRO A 58 1.72 -5.10 8.14
N LYS A 59 2.87 -5.25 8.84
CA LYS A 59 3.77 -4.13 9.18
C LYS A 59 5.02 -4.04 8.30
N TYR A 60 5.49 -5.17 7.76
CA TYR A 60 6.77 -5.24 7.07
C TYR A 60 6.56 -5.43 5.57
N TRP A 61 6.80 -4.36 4.83
CA TRP A 61 6.70 -4.33 3.36
C TRP A 61 8.06 -3.98 2.76
N VAL A 62 8.43 -4.71 1.72
CA VAL A 62 9.62 -4.40 0.92
C VAL A 62 9.26 -3.34 -0.10
N ALA A 63 9.99 -2.22 -0.13
CA ALA A 63 9.77 -1.15 -1.08
C ALA A 63 10.00 -1.61 -2.55
N PRO A 64 9.30 -1.01 -3.53
CA PRO A 64 9.59 -1.25 -4.93
C PRO A 64 10.95 -0.65 -5.28
N MET A 65 11.87 -1.49 -5.78
CA MET A 65 13.19 -1.08 -6.25
C MET A 65 13.36 -1.48 -7.72
N VAL A 66 14.07 -0.65 -8.49
CA VAL A 66 14.43 -0.96 -9.88
C VAL A 66 15.55 -2.01 -9.87
N ASP A 67 15.36 -3.12 -10.58
CA ASP A 67 16.28 -4.27 -10.73
C ASP A 67 16.75 -4.97 -9.44
N GLN A 68 16.15 -4.63 -8.28
CA GLN A 68 16.49 -5.22 -6.97
C GLN A 68 15.27 -5.85 -6.28
N SER A 69 14.10 -5.84 -6.92
CA SER A 69 12.86 -6.46 -6.41
C SER A 69 12.46 -7.72 -7.20
N GLU A 70 13.44 -8.37 -7.83
CA GLU A 70 13.23 -9.60 -8.60
C GLU A 70 12.69 -10.75 -7.73
N LEU A 71 12.08 -11.75 -8.37
CA LEU A 71 11.50 -12.92 -7.69
C LEU A 71 12.41 -13.54 -6.60
N PRO A 72 13.70 -13.85 -6.85
CA PRO A 72 14.57 -14.41 -5.81
C PRO A 72 14.74 -13.49 -4.60
N PHE A 73 14.82 -12.17 -4.81
CA PHE A 73 14.91 -11.21 -3.70
C PHE A 73 13.61 -11.15 -2.90
N ARG A 74 12.45 -11.21 -3.57
CA ARG A 74 11.15 -11.26 -2.88
C ARG A 74 11.00 -12.54 -2.05
N LEU A 75 11.48 -13.67 -2.53
CA LEU A 75 11.49 -14.93 -1.78
C LEU A 75 12.44 -14.86 -0.57
N LEU A 76 13.61 -14.26 -0.75
CA LEU A 76 14.57 -14.01 0.32
C LEU A 76 13.95 -13.15 1.43
N CYS A 77 13.36 -12.00 1.09
CA CYS A 77 12.74 -11.13 2.08
C CYS A 77 11.58 -11.80 2.82
N GLN A 78 10.81 -12.67 2.17
CA GLN A 78 9.77 -13.47 2.82
C GLN A 78 10.36 -14.43 3.87
N GLN A 79 11.51 -15.06 3.57
CA GLN A 79 12.22 -15.90 4.55
C GLN A 79 12.72 -15.10 5.76
N TYR A 80 13.05 -13.81 5.58
CA TYR A 80 13.48 -12.91 6.66
C TYR A 80 12.32 -12.18 7.37
N GLY A 81 11.05 -12.53 7.07
CA GLY A 81 9.88 -12.02 7.80
C GLY A 81 9.20 -10.79 7.19
N ALA A 82 9.47 -10.47 5.91
CA ALA A 82 8.63 -9.52 5.19
C ALA A 82 7.22 -10.10 4.99
N THR A 83 6.20 -9.30 5.27
CA THR A 83 4.79 -9.70 5.10
C THR A 83 4.35 -9.63 3.64
N GLY A 84 5.00 -8.77 2.84
CA GLY A 84 4.79 -8.67 1.41
C GLY A 84 5.90 -7.88 0.73
N ALA A 85 6.03 -8.05 -0.58
CA ALA A 85 7.01 -7.35 -1.39
C ALA A 85 6.39 -6.85 -2.69
N TYR A 86 6.80 -5.68 -3.14
CA TYR A 86 6.37 -5.12 -4.42
C TYR A 86 7.24 -5.64 -5.57
N THR A 87 6.66 -5.66 -6.76
CA THR A 87 7.39 -5.90 -8.01
C THR A 87 8.29 -4.70 -8.35
N PRO A 88 9.30 -4.89 -9.22
CA PRO A 88 10.09 -3.77 -9.72
C PRO A 88 9.20 -2.74 -10.42
N MET A 89 9.69 -1.49 -10.46
CA MET A 89 8.95 -0.38 -11.06
C MET A 89 8.87 -0.54 -12.58
N LEU A 90 7.66 -0.78 -13.10
CA LEU A 90 7.40 -0.93 -14.53
C LEU A 90 6.95 0.39 -15.14
N HIS A 91 7.67 0.85 -16.16
CA HIS A 91 7.29 2.03 -16.92
C HIS A 91 6.15 1.67 -17.89
N SER A 92 4.97 2.28 -17.71
CA SER A 92 3.72 1.91 -18.41
C SER A 92 3.84 1.91 -19.93
N ARG A 93 4.49 2.93 -20.50
CA ARG A 93 4.69 3.04 -21.95
C ARG A 93 5.56 1.92 -22.51
N LEU A 94 6.71 1.66 -21.87
CA LEU A 94 7.66 0.63 -22.30
C LEU A 94 7.07 -0.77 -22.14
N PHE A 95 6.24 -0.98 -21.11
CA PHE A 95 5.50 -2.22 -20.91
C PHE A 95 4.45 -2.49 -22.00
N ALA A 96 3.78 -1.45 -22.50
CA ALA A 96 2.79 -1.58 -23.57
C ALA A 96 3.45 -1.81 -24.95
N GLU A 97 4.49 -1.04 -25.28
CA GLU A 97 5.06 -1.01 -26.63
C GLU A 97 6.10 -2.13 -26.87
N SER A 98 6.92 -2.48 -25.87
CA SER A 98 8.07 -3.35 -26.07
C SER A 98 7.82 -4.78 -25.57
N ARG A 99 7.88 -5.75 -26.49
CA ARG A 99 7.90 -7.17 -26.12
C ARG A 99 9.14 -7.55 -25.31
N LYS A 100 10.30 -6.95 -25.62
CA LYS A 100 11.55 -7.19 -24.89
C LYS A 100 11.44 -6.78 -23.42
N TYR A 101 10.79 -5.65 -23.13
CA TYR A 101 10.58 -5.16 -21.77
C TYR A 101 9.67 -6.07 -20.93
N ARG A 102 8.74 -6.79 -21.57
CA ARG A 102 7.88 -7.79 -20.89
C ARG A 102 8.58 -9.13 -20.65
N CYS A 103 9.48 -9.52 -21.54
CA CYS A 103 10.22 -10.79 -21.44
C CYS A 103 11.46 -10.71 -20.53
N ALA A 104 11.77 -9.54 -19.94
CA ALA A 104 12.96 -9.31 -19.13
C ALA A 104 12.97 -10.02 -17.75
N GLY A 105 11.96 -10.83 -17.43
CA GLY A 105 12.00 -11.73 -16.27
C GLY A 105 11.55 -11.11 -14.94
N TYR A 106 10.80 -10.01 -14.98
CA TYR A 106 10.31 -9.30 -13.78
C TYR A 106 9.15 -10.00 -13.03
N PHE A 107 8.66 -11.14 -13.54
CA PHE A 107 7.52 -11.87 -13.00
C PHE A 107 7.92 -13.25 -12.46
#